data_AF-A0A7C4D3F9-F1
#
_entry.id   AF-A0A7C4D3F9-F1
#
_cell.length_a   1.000
_cell.length_b   1.000
_cell.length_c   1.000
_cell.angle_alpha   90.00
_cell.angle_beta   90.00
_cell.angle_gamma   90.00
#
_symmetry.space_group_name_H-M   'P 1'
#
loop_
_entity.id
_entity.type
_entity.pdbx_description
1 polymer ?
#
loop_
_entity_poly.entity_id
_entity_poly.type
_entity_poly.pdbx_seq_one_letter_code
_entity_poly.pdbx_strand_id
1 'polypeptide(L)'
;MSTSAEELKTFIRRHIASKTPGLFEILNSFSMKRYGVKILDLFFTSPEKLVELLMNYYRDSYTAKFTLQYLFIRPLLVKIKKLDLEEKVVEMLLNDPKEFKKLLENLNIV
;
A
#
# COMPACT_ATOMS: atom_id res chain seq x y z
N MET A 1 18.15 -10.60 -7.35
CA MET A 1 17.62 -10.90 -6.00
C MET A 1 16.13 -10.61 -6.03
N SER A 2 15.29 -11.63 -5.89
CA SER A 2 13.84 -11.46 -5.69
C SER A 2 13.60 -10.90 -4.29
N THR A 3 12.94 -9.75 -4.18
CA THR A 3 12.56 -9.18 -2.87
C THR A 3 11.27 -9.84 -2.40
N SER A 4 11.26 -10.40 -1.19
CA SER A 4 10.08 -11.08 -0.66
C SER A 4 9.00 -10.09 -0.19
N ALA A 5 7.73 -10.52 -0.15
CA ALA A 5 6.65 -9.72 0.45
C ALA A 5 6.98 -9.25 1.88
N GLU A 6 7.56 -10.11 2.72
CA GLU A 6 7.88 -9.76 4.11
C GLU A 6 8.98 -8.68 4.22
N GLU A 7 9.96 -8.72 3.32
CA GLU A 7 10.97 -7.66 3.22
C GLU A 7 10.34 -6.33 2.80
N LEU A 8 9.42 -6.37 1.84
CA LEU A 8 8.70 -5.19 1.38
C LEU A 8 7.78 -4.62 2.46
N LYS A 9 7.01 -5.47 3.16
CA LYS A 9 6.18 -5.07 4.29
C LYS A 9 7.02 -4.38 5.37
N THR A 10 8.16 -4.97 5.72
CA THR A 10 9.09 -4.38 6.70
C THR A 10 9.61 -3.02 6.24
N PHE A 11 10.00 -2.89 4.97
CA PHE A 11 10.49 -1.64 4.40
C PHE A 11 9.42 -0.55 4.40
N ILE A 12 8.20 -0.87 3.93
CA ILE A 12 7.07 0.07 3.90
C ILE A 12 6.71 0.50 5.31
N ARG A 13 6.60 -0.43 6.28
CA ARG A 13 6.32 -0.09 7.69
C ARG A 13 7.34 0.92 8.24
N ARG A 14 8.63 0.68 8.02
CA ARG A 14 9.70 1.59 8.47
C ARG A 14 9.59 2.96 7.81
N HIS A 15 9.29 3.00 6.50
CA HIS A 15 9.06 4.24 5.78
C HIS A 15 7.89 5.02 6.40
N ILE A 16 6.73 4.39 6.59
CA ILE A 16 5.55 5.03 7.20
C ILE A 16 5.89 5.57 8.59
N ALA A 17 6.50 4.75 9.45
CA ALA A 17 6.87 5.15 10.80
C ALA A 17 7.84 6.35 10.82
N SER A 18 8.75 6.43 9.84
CA SER A 18 9.71 7.53 9.73
C SER A 18 9.09 8.85 9.23
N LYS A 19 8.02 8.78 8.42
CA LYS A 19 7.37 9.96 7.83
C LYS A 19 6.22 10.47 8.69
N THR A 20 5.47 9.56 9.30
CA THR A 20 4.27 9.87 10.09
C THR A 20 4.19 8.92 11.29
N PRO A 21 4.90 9.23 12.39
CA PRO A 21 4.87 8.40 13.60
C PRO A 21 3.43 8.13 14.08
N GLY A 22 3.14 6.90 14.48
CA GLY A 22 1.82 6.48 14.98
C GLY A 22 0.77 6.17 13.91
N LEU A 23 0.85 6.77 12.71
CA LEU A 23 -0.15 6.56 11.66
C LEU A 23 -0.29 5.09 11.25
N PHE A 24 0.83 4.37 11.16
CA PHE A 24 0.82 2.95 10.82
C PHE A 24 -0.04 2.14 11.79
N GLU A 25 0.14 2.34 13.09
CA GLU A 25 -0.58 1.60 14.11
C GLU A 25 -2.08 1.94 14.08
N ILE A 26 -2.42 3.21 13.86
CA ILE A 26 -3.81 3.65 13.67
C ILE A 26 -4.45 2.91 12.49
N LEU A 27 -3.86 3.00 11.29
CA LEU A 27 -4.39 2.34 10.09
C LEU A 27 -4.47 0.82 10.28
N ASN A 28 -3.48 0.23 10.95
CA ASN A 28 -3.48 -1.19 11.26
C ASN A 28 -4.62 -1.58 12.21
N SER A 29 -4.90 -0.78 13.25
CA SER A 29 -6.05 -0.99 14.13
C SER A 29 -7.38 -0.87 13.37
N PHE A 30 -7.53 0.11 12.47
CA PHE A 30 -8.71 0.23 11.61
C PHE A 30 -8.88 -0.99 10.70
N SER A 31 -7.79 -1.44 10.08
CA SER A 31 -7.77 -2.61 9.20
C SER A 31 -8.18 -3.88 9.95
N MET A 32 -7.58 -4.11 11.12
CA MET A 32 -7.91 -5.24 11.98
C MET A 32 -9.37 -5.19 12.44
N LYS A 33 -9.87 -4.02 12.83
CA LYS A 33 -11.27 -3.85 13.27
C LYS A 33 -12.28 -4.12 12.15
N ARG A 34 -11.98 -3.70 10.92
CA ARG A 34 -12.92 -3.80 9.79
C ARG A 34 -12.84 -5.12 9.02
N TYR A 35 -11.63 -5.66 8.84
CA TYR A 35 -11.39 -6.80 7.95
C TYR A 35 -10.68 -7.98 8.64
N GLY A 36 -10.28 -7.85 9.91
CA GLY A 36 -9.57 -8.91 10.64
C GLY A 36 -8.14 -9.18 10.18
N VAL A 37 -7.58 -8.32 9.33
CA VAL A 37 -6.24 -8.47 8.73
C VAL A 37 -5.43 -7.18 8.85
N LYS A 38 -4.09 -7.29 8.84
CA LYS A 38 -3.20 -6.13 8.97
C LYS A 38 -3.21 -5.27 7.71
N ILE A 39 -2.93 -3.97 7.86
CA ILE A 39 -3.01 -3.00 6.77
C ILE A 39 -2.05 -3.33 5.60
N LEU A 40 -0.86 -3.86 5.88
CA LEU A 40 0.07 -4.27 4.83
C LEU A 40 -0.35 -5.59 4.18
N ASP A 41 -1.02 -6.49 4.90
CA ASP A 41 -1.57 -7.70 4.28
C ASP A 41 -2.68 -7.32 3.30
N LEU A 42 -3.52 -6.33 3.62
CA LEU A 42 -4.47 -5.77 2.65
C LEU A 42 -3.78 -5.23 1.41
N PHE A 43 -2.72 -4.43 1.58
CA PHE A 43 -1.99 -3.85 0.45
C PHE A 43 -1.53 -4.90 -0.56
N PHE A 44 -1.03 -6.05 -0.09
CA PHE A 44 -0.52 -7.11 -0.95
C PHE A 44 -1.58 -8.10 -1.44
N THR A 45 -2.68 -8.31 -0.70
CA THR A 45 -3.63 -9.41 -0.97
C THR A 45 -5.02 -8.96 -1.42
N SER A 46 -5.49 -7.82 -0.91
CA SER A 46 -6.82 -7.22 -1.14
C SER A 46 -6.70 -5.69 -1.28
N PRO A 47 -5.96 -5.19 -2.29
CA PRO A 47 -5.69 -3.77 -2.49
C PRO A 47 -6.93 -2.88 -2.54
N GLU A 48 -8.05 -3.39 -3.05
CA GLU A 48 -9.34 -2.70 -3.09
C GLU A 48 -9.84 -2.32 -1.68
N LYS A 49 -9.62 -3.19 -0.69
CA LYS A 49 -10.01 -2.93 0.71
C LYS A 49 -9.10 -1.89 1.37
N LEU A 50 -7.84 -1.80 0.95
CA LEU A 50 -6.95 -0.73 1.40
C LEU A 50 -7.46 0.62 0.90
N VAL A 51 -7.79 0.72 -0.39
CA VAL A 51 -8.34 1.96 -0.98
C VAL A 51 -9.63 2.34 -0.27
N GLU A 52 -10.54 1.40 -0.08
CA GLU A 52 -11.79 1.60 0.67
C GLU A 52 -11.53 2.11 2.10
N LEU A 53 -10.55 1.54 2.81
CA LEU A 53 -10.20 1.95 4.17
C LEU A 53 -9.68 3.39 4.20
N LEU A 54 -8.76 3.74 3.30
CA LEU A 54 -8.16 5.08 3.25
C LEU A 54 -9.21 6.15 2.89
N MET A 55 -10.08 5.86 1.93
CA MET A 55 -11.19 6.75 1.55
C MET A 55 -12.13 7.01 2.74
N ASN A 56 -12.46 5.96 3.51
CA ASN A 56 -13.32 6.10 4.68
C ASN A 56 -12.64 6.83 5.86
N TYR A 57 -11.34 6.63 6.04
CA TYR A 57 -10.58 7.26 7.12
C TYR A 57 -10.42 8.77 6.88
N TYR A 58 -9.97 9.16 5.69
CA TYR A 58 -9.70 10.57 5.39
C TYR A 58 -10.94 11.35 4.98
N ARG A 59 -11.98 10.69 4.44
CA ARG A 59 -13.18 11.33 3.87
C ARG A 59 -12.88 12.38 2.79
N ASP A 60 -11.66 12.33 2.24
CA ASP A 60 -11.15 13.20 1.20
C ASP A 60 -10.32 12.36 0.24
N SER A 61 -10.73 12.37 -1.03
CA SER A 61 -10.12 11.52 -2.06
C SER A 61 -8.69 11.95 -2.37
N TYR A 62 -8.40 13.25 -2.29
CA TYR A 62 -7.07 13.78 -2.51
C TYR A 62 -6.08 13.28 -1.43
N THR A 63 -6.45 13.41 -0.16
CA THR A 63 -5.63 12.95 0.97
C THR A 63 -5.49 11.43 0.98
N ALA A 64 -6.53 10.68 0.63
CA ALA A 64 -6.46 9.23 0.50
C ALA A 64 -5.50 8.80 -0.62
N LYS A 65 -5.60 9.44 -1.81
CA LYS A 65 -4.68 9.20 -2.94
C LYS A 65 -3.24 9.55 -2.56
N PHE A 66 -3.02 10.72 -1.95
CA PHE A 66 -1.69 11.15 -1.51
C PHE A 66 -1.09 10.17 -0.51
N THR A 67 -1.88 9.74 0.48
CA THR A 67 -1.45 8.75 1.47
C THR A 67 -1.06 7.44 0.80
N LEU A 68 -1.91 6.92 -0.08
CA LEU A 68 -1.66 5.68 -0.81
C LEU A 68 -0.37 5.75 -1.63
N GLN A 69 -0.22 6.82 -2.41
CA GLN A 69 0.94 7.06 -3.25
C GLN A 69 2.22 7.19 -2.42
N TYR A 70 2.24 8.12 -1.46
CA TYR A 70 3.46 8.51 -0.77
C TYR A 70 3.90 7.51 0.31
N LEU A 71 2.95 6.86 0.97
CA LEU A 71 3.22 5.97 2.11
C LEU A 71 3.27 4.49 1.76
N PHE A 72 2.64 4.05 0.67
CA PHE A 72 2.60 2.62 0.29
C PHE A 72 3.28 2.37 -1.06
N ILE A 73 2.83 3.04 -2.13
CA ILE A 73 3.32 2.77 -3.49
C ILE A 73 4.76 3.23 -3.67
N ARG A 74 5.08 4.47 -3.33
CA ARG A 74 6.43 5.02 -3.48
C ARG A 74 7.49 4.17 -2.78
N PRO A 75 7.39 3.81 -1.48
CA PRO A 75 8.40 2.96 -0.85
C PRO A 75 8.47 1.55 -1.47
N LEU A 76 7.36 0.96 -1.92
CA LEU A 76 7.39 -0.28 -2.69
C LEU A 76 8.26 -0.12 -3.96
N LEU A 77 7.98 0.90 -4.76
CA LEU A 77 8.67 1.15 -6.04
C LEU A 77 10.14 1.53 -5.87
N VAL A 78 10.48 2.29 -4.84
CA VAL A 78 11.88 2.57 -4.47
C VAL A 78 12.60 1.26 -4.17
N LYS A 79 11.99 0.38 -3.38
CA LYS A 79 12.61 -0.89 -2.96
C LYS A 79 12.84 -1.85 -4.13
N ILE A 80 11.94 -1.87 -5.11
CA ILE A 80 12.07 -2.69 -6.34
C ILE A 80 12.75 -1.95 -7.51
N LYS A 81 13.23 -0.70 -7.29
CA LYS A 81 13.90 0.15 -8.30
C LYS A 81 13.06 0.41 -9.56
N LYS A 82 11.75 0.67 -9.39
CA LYS A 82 10.79 0.99 -10.47
C LYS A 82 10.01 2.28 -10.21
N LEU A 83 10.69 3.33 -9.74
CA LEU A 83 10.06 4.61 -9.39
C LEU A 83 9.45 5.33 -10.60
N ASP A 84 9.95 5.03 -11.80
CA ASP A 84 9.41 5.47 -13.09
C ASP A 84 7.95 5.03 -13.31
N LEU A 85 7.47 4.01 -12.61
CA LEU A 85 6.10 3.51 -12.71
C LEU A 85 5.13 4.13 -11.69
N GLU A 86 5.55 5.11 -10.88
CA GLU A 86 4.76 5.61 -9.75
C GLU A 86 3.35 6.04 -10.11
N GLU A 87 3.21 6.96 -11.08
CA GLU A 87 1.91 7.49 -11.49
C GLU A 87 1.00 6.39 -12.04
N LYS A 88 1.53 5.55 -12.93
CA LYS A 88 0.81 4.40 -13.51
C LYS A 88 0.31 3.42 -12.45
N VAL A 89 1.13 3.12 -11.44
CA VAL A 89 0.78 2.17 -10.38
C VAL A 89 -0.28 2.76 -9.44
N VAL A 90 -0.23 4.07 -9.18
CA VAL A 90 -1.27 4.77 -8.42
C VAL A 90 -2.60 4.71 -9.15
N GLU A 91 -2.62 5.05 -10.44
CA GLU A 91 -3.83 5.00 -11.26
C GLU A 91 -4.40 3.59 -11.36
N MET A 92 -3.53 2.60 -11.59
CA MET A 92 -3.91 1.19 -11.60
C MET A 92 -4.59 0.79 -10.29
N LEU A 93 -3.99 1.12 -9.14
CA LEU A 93 -4.55 0.76 -7.84
C LEU A 93 -5.88 1.47 -7.53
N LEU A 94 -6.09 2.69 -8.03
CA LEU A 94 -7.33 3.43 -7.80
C LEU A 94 -8.47 3.01 -8.74
N ASN A 95 -8.15 2.69 -9.99
CA ASN A 95 -9.15 2.40 -11.03
C ASN A 95 -9.40 0.90 -11.20
N ASP A 96 -8.35 0.08 -11.13
CA ASP A 96 -8.42 -1.38 -11.20
C ASP A 96 -7.44 -2.06 -10.22
N PRO A 97 -7.84 -2.18 -8.93
CA PRO A 97 -7.03 -2.86 -7.92
C PRO A 97 -6.62 -4.29 -8.29
N LYS A 98 -7.36 -4.97 -9.19
CA LYS A 98 -7.02 -6.33 -9.63
C LYS A 98 -5.80 -6.33 -10.53
N GLU A 99 -5.64 -5.32 -11.38
CA GLU A 99 -4.40 -5.15 -12.17
C GLU A 99 -3.19 -4.91 -11.27
N PHE A 100 -3.36 -4.12 -10.20
CA PHE A 100 -2.28 -3.93 -9.23
C PHE A 100 -1.86 -5.25 -8.56
N LYS A 101 -2.83 -6.10 -8.20
CA LYS A 101 -2.53 -7.43 -7.67
C LYS A 101 -1.75 -8.29 -8.67
N LYS A 102 -2.19 -8.33 -9.94
CA LYS A 102 -1.48 -9.04 -11.02
C LYS A 102 -0.06 -8.51 -11.22
N LEU A 103 0.14 -7.20 -11.09
CA LEU A 103 1.48 -6.61 -11.14
C LEU A 103 2.38 -7.19 -10.03
N LEU A 104 1.88 -7.31 -8.81
CA LEU A 104 2.64 -7.89 -7.70
C LEU A 104 2.98 -9.37 -7.95
N GLU A 105 2.03 -10.15 -8.48
CA GLU A 105 2.23 -11.56 -8.87
C GLU A 105 3.32 -11.67 -9.95
N ASN A 106 3.26 -10.84 -11.00
CA ASN A 106 4.26 -10.81 -12.08
C ASN A 106 5.67 -10.40 -11.60
N LEU A 107 5.77 -9.69 -10.47
CA LEU A 107 7.03 -9.32 -9.86
C LEU A 107 7.55 -10.40 -8.89
N ASN A 108 6.87 -11.54 -8.76
CA ASN A 108 7.13 -12.59 -7.77
C ASN A 108 7.17 -12.07 -6.33
N ILE A 109 6.31 -11.09 -6.03
CA ILE A 109 6.19 -10.52 -4.68
C ILE A 109 5.17 -11.30 -3.85
N VAL A 110 4.05 -11.69 -4.46
CA VAL A 110 2.94 -12.45 -3.87
C VAL A 110 2.59 -13.66 -4.71
#